data_AF-A0A3N2HIU4-F1
#
_entry.id   AF-A0A3N2HIU4-F1
#
_cell.length_a   1.000
_cell.length_b   1.000
_cell.length_c   1.000
_cell.angle_alpha   90.00
_cell.angle_beta   90.00
_cell.angle_gamma   90.00
#
_symmetry.space_group_name_H-M   'P 1'
#
loop_
_entity.id
_entity.type
_entity.pdbx_description
1 polymer ?
#
loop_
_entity_poly.entity_id
_entity_poly.type
_entity_poly.pdbx_seq_one_letter_code
_entity_poly.pdbx_strand_id
1 'polypeptide(L)'
;MAEVRKSAKQTEARRRAREKAAEFREQQDKLEQLAVDYFVAADSLDEIDAAAEKEVTAVRARAEKQSADARAEAESVMQKMLALGITRAEVASRLGVAVRDVKKAPAENGGGTFPTEATQPTEGEGESAEAAA
;
A
#
# COMPACT_ATOMS: atom_id res chain seq x y z
N MET A 1 -75.78 40.91 13.78
CA MET A 1 -74.43 41.50 13.54
C MET A 1 -73.26 40.68 14.13
N ALA A 2 -73.41 39.96 15.25
CA ALA A 2 -72.30 39.23 15.89
C ALA A 2 -71.94 37.88 15.23
N GLU A 3 -72.92 37.14 14.70
CA GLU A 3 -72.70 35.81 14.09
C GLU A 3 -71.90 35.88 12.79
N VAL A 4 -72.13 36.91 11.96
CA VAL A 4 -71.38 37.15 10.71
C VAL A 4 -69.90 37.39 10.98
N ARG A 5 -69.54 38.06 12.07
CA ARG A 5 -68.14 38.27 12.45
C ARG A 5 -67.49 36.98 12.98
N LYS A 6 -68.28 36.09 13.59
CA LYS A 6 -67.80 34.78 14.06
C LYS A 6 -67.55 33.82 12.90
N SER A 7 -68.42 33.80 11.89
CA SER A 7 -68.23 32.97 10.68
C SER A 7 -67.06 33.46 9.82
N ALA A 8 -66.89 34.78 9.65
CA ALA A 8 -65.75 35.34 8.93
C ALA A 8 -64.41 34.96 9.57
N LYS A 9 -64.30 35.04 10.91
CA LYS A 9 -63.11 34.60 11.65
C LYS A 9 -62.86 33.09 11.54
N GLN A 10 -63.91 32.28 11.51
CA GLN A 10 -63.80 30.83 11.33
C GLN A 10 -63.33 30.46 9.92
N THR A 11 -63.80 31.15 8.89
CA THR A 11 -63.36 30.95 7.50
C THR A 11 -61.90 31.36 7.31
N GLU A 12 -61.48 32.50 7.86
CA GLU A 12 -60.08 32.94 7.85
C GLU A 12 -59.16 31.96 8.60
N ALA A 13 -59.59 31.44 9.75
CA ALA A 13 -58.83 30.42 10.48
C ALA A 13 -58.67 29.12 9.68
N ARG A 14 -59.73 28.68 8.99
CA ARG A 14 -59.67 27.50 8.10
C ARG A 14 -58.77 27.74 6.89
N ARG A 15 -58.78 28.95 6.31
CA ARG A 15 -57.89 29.32 5.21
C ARG A 15 -56.42 29.27 5.63
N ARG A 16 -56.07 29.92 6.75
CA ARG A 16 -54.69 29.91 7.28
C ARG A 16 -54.22 28.51 7.68
N ALA A 17 -55.11 27.67 8.21
CA ALA A 17 -54.78 26.28 8.51
C ALA A 17 -54.46 25.47 7.24
N ARG A 18 -55.19 25.71 6.14
CA ARG A 18 -54.90 25.08 4.84
C ARG A 18 -53.60 25.58 4.22
N GLU A 19 -53.35 26.90 4.27
CA GLU A 19 -52.10 27.50 3.79
C GLU A 19 -50.89 26.93 4.54
N LYS A 20 -50.93 26.89 5.88
CA LYS A 20 -49.88 26.26 6.68
C LYS A 20 -49.70 24.77 6.41
N ALA A 21 -50.78 24.04 6.16
CA ALA A 21 -50.69 22.63 5.81
C ALA A 21 -50.04 22.43 4.42
N ALA A 22 -50.30 23.33 3.46
CA ALA A 22 -49.64 23.31 2.17
C ALA A 22 -48.14 23.65 2.29
N GLU A 23 -47.80 24.71 3.03
CA GLU A 23 -46.41 25.08 3.30
C GLU A 23 -45.64 23.96 4.01
N PHE A 24 -46.27 23.27 4.97
CA PHE A 24 -45.64 22.15 5.65
C PHE A 24 -45.39 20.99 4.69
N ARG A 25 -46.34 20.68 3.78
CA ARG A 25 -46.13 19.65 2.76
C ARG A 25 -44.98 20.01 1.82
N GLU A 26 -44.94 21.24 1.32
CA GLU A 26 -43.82 21.69 0.48
C GLU A 26 -42.46 21.63 1.20
N GLN A 27 -42.43 21.89 2.51
CA GLN A 27 -41.23 21.73 3.31
C GLN A 27 -40.84 20.26 3.46
N GLN A 28 -41.81 19.37 3.69
CA GLN A 28 -41.54 17.93 3.78
C GLN A 28 -41.03 17.38 2.44
N ASP A 29 -41.64 17.76 1.32
CA ASP A 29 -41.20 17.33 -0.01
C ASP A 29 -39.74 17.77 -0.29
N LYS A 30 -39.38 18.99 0.12
CA LYS A 30 -37.99 19.48 0.02
C LYS A 30 -37.03 18.71 0.91
N LEU A 31 -37.45 18.38 2.13
CA LEU A 31 -36.63 17.59 3.07
C LEU A 31 -36.43 16.16 2.55
N GLU A 32 -37.47 15.57 1.95
CA GLU A 32 -37.39 14.26 1.32
C GLU A 32 -36.40 14.28 0.14
N GLN A 33 -36.50 15.28 -0.74
CA GLN A 33 -35.56 15.44 -1.84
C GLN A 33 -34.11 15.60 -1.35
N LEU A 34 -33.87 16.44 -0.34
CA LEU A 34 -32.54 16.62 0.23
C LEU A 34 -31.98 15.34 0.88
N ALA A 35 -32.85 14.53 1.49
CA ALA A 35 -32.43 13.25 2.04
C ALA A 35 -31.99 12.28 0.93
N VAL A 36 -32.74 12.21 -0.18
CA VAL A 36 -32.36 11.40 -1.35
C VAL A 36 -31.04 11.90 -1.94
N ASP A 37 -30.91 13.21 -2.16
CA ASP A 37 -29.69 13.80 -2.71
C ASP A 37 -28.47 13.53 -1.83
N TYR A 38 -28.65 13.55 -0.50
CA TYR A 38 -27.60 13.19 0.45
C TYR A 38 -27.14 11.74 0.27
N PHE A 39 -28.06 10.78 0.18
CA PHE A 39 -27.69 9.37 0.01
C PHE A 39 -27.03 9.10 -1.33
N VAL A 40 -27.51 9.73 -2.41
CA VAL A 40 -26.85 9.64 -3.73
C VAL A 40 -25.43 10.20 -3.66
N ALA A 41 -25.23 11.32 -2.96
CA ALA A 41 -23.90 11.90 -2.77
C ALA A 41 -23.00 11.02 -1.88
N ALA A 42 -23.55 10.41 -0.83
CA ALA A 42 -22.82 9.50 0.05
C ALA A 42 -22.38 8.23 -0.69
N ASP A 43 -23.29 7.61 -1.45
CA ASP A 43 -22.97 6.45 -2.29
C ASP A 43 -21.91 6.79 -3.34
N SER A 44 -22.01 7.98 -3.95
CA SER A 44 -21.00 8.47 -4.90
C SER A 44 -19.62 8.64 -4.26
N LEU A 45 -19.56 9.09 -3.00
CA LEU A 45 -18.30 9.20 -2.26
C LEU A 45 -17.69 7.82 -1.99
N ASP A 46 -18.51 6.86 -1.55
CA ASP A 46 -18.06 5.49 -1.31
C ASP A 46 -17.53 4.83 -2.60
N GLU A 47 -18.18 5.08 -3.74
CA GLU A 47 -17.72 4.62 -5.05
C GLU A 47 -16.37 5.25 -5.45
N ILE A 48 -16.21 6.56 -5.22
CA ILE A 48 -14.96 7.27 -5.50
C ILE A 48 -13.82 6.71 -4.65
N ASP A 49 -14.05 6.53 -3.35
CA ASP A 49 -13.04 6.00 -2.43
C ASP A 49 -12.65 4.56 -2.80
N ALA A 50 -13.63 3.72 -3.13
CA ALA A 50 -13.38 2.34 -3.59
C ALA A 50 -12.58 2.32 -4.90
N ALA A 51 -12.87 3.21 -5.84
CA ALA A 51 -12.12 3.34 -7.09
C ALA A 51 -10.67 3.81 -6.83
N ALA A 52 -10.49 4.80 -5.97
CA ALA A 52 -9.19 5.34 -5.61
C ALA A 52 -8.30 4.28 -4.94
N GLU A 53 -8.82 3.51 -3.98
CA GLU A 53 -8.07 2.43 -3.33
C GLU A 53 -7.64 1.33 -4.31
N LYS A 54 -8.50 1.01 -5.29
CA LYS A 54 -8.16 0.06 -6.36
C LYS A 54 -7.02 0.58 -7.23
N GLU A 55 -7.05 1.86 -7.60
CA GLU A 55 -5.98 2.48 -8.39
C GLU A 55 -4.67 2.55 -7.61
N VAL A 56 -4.70 2.95 -6.33
CA VAL A 56 -3.53 2.97 -5.46
C VAL A 56 -2.92 1.58 -5.35
N THR A 57 -3.74 0.55 -5.15
CA THR A 57 -3.27 -0.84 -5.08
C THR A 57 -2.62 -1.28 -6.40
N ALA A 58 -3.24 -0.97 -7.54
CA ALA A 58 -2.69 -1.28 -8.85
C ALA A 58 -1.36 -0.55 -9.13
N VAL A 59 -1.27 0.73 -8.76
CA VAL A 59 -0.04 1.52 -8.90
C VAL A 59 1.06 0.98 -7.99
N ARG A 60 0.75 0.63 -6.74
CA ARG A 60 1.72 0.02 -5.81
C ARG A 60 2.24 -1.31 -6.35
N ALA A 61 1.37 -2.21 -6.80
CA ALA A 61 1.77 -3.49 -7.38
C ALA A 61 2.67 -3.30 -8.63
N ARG A 62 2.32 -2.33 -9.49
CA ARG A 62 3.15 -1.98 -10.65
C ARG A 62 4.51 -1.42 -10.24
N ALA A 63 4.54 -0.51 -9.25
CA ALA A 63 5.75 0.09 -8.75
C ALA A 63 6.67 -0.94 -8.09
N GLU A 64 6.12 -1.90 -7.34
CA GLU A 64 6.85 -3.02 -6.76
C GLU A 64 7.50 -3.88 -7.83
N LYS A 65 6.74 -4.26 -8.87
CA LYS A 65 7.28 -5.01 -10.01
C LYS A 65 8.40 -4.24 -10.71
N GLN A 66 8.16 -2.98 -11.05
CA GLN A 66 9.17 -2.14 -11.72
C GLN A 66 10.42 -1.95 -10.83
N SER A 67 10.24 -1.82 -9.52
CA SER A 67 11.35 -1.72 -8.57
C SER A 67 12.12 -3.04 -8.48
N ALA A 68 11.44 -4.18 -8.49
CA ALA A 68 12.07 -5.50 -8.51
C ALA A 68 12.87 -5.72 -9.80
N ASP A 69 12.30 -5.36 -10.96
CA ASP A 69 12.96 -5.44 -12.26
C ASP A 69 14.20 -4.54 -12.29
N ALA A 70 14.08 -3.28 -11.85
CA ALA A 70 15.20 -2.35 -11.79
C ALA A 70 16.30 -2.81 -10.80
N ARG A 71 15.92 -3.41 -9.66
CA ARG A 71 16.88 -4.01 -8.72
C ARG A 71 17.60 -5.20 -9.35
N ALA A 72 16.89 -6.07 -10.05
CA ALA A 72 17.49 -7.22 -10.75
C ALA A 72 18.44 -6.78 -11.87
N GLU A 73 18.09 -5.71 -12.60
CA GLU A 73 18.96 -5.12 -13.61
C GLU A 73 20.22 -4.52 -12.97
N ALA A 74 20.07 -3.76 -11.88
CA ALA A 74 21.22 -3.23 -11.14
C ALA A 74 22.13 -4.34 -10.60
N GLU A 75 21.56 -5.42 -10.04
CA GLU A 75 22.31 -6.61 -9.64
C GLU A 75 23.04 -7.25 -10.84
N SER A 76 22.38 -7.38 -12.00
CA SER A 76 23.00 -7.91 -13.23
C SER A 76 24.18 -7.07 -13.70
N VAL A 77 24.06 -5.74 -13.68
CA VAL A 77 25.17 -4.83 -14.01
C VAL A 77 26.33 -4.99 -13.04
N MET A 78 26.05 -5.07 -11.73
CA MET A 78 27.08 -5.34 -10.72
C MET A 78 27.79 -6.67 -10.98
N GLN A 79 27.05 -7.74 -11.33
CA GLN A 79 27.66 -9.03 -11.67
C GLN A 79 28.54 -8.96 -12.92
N LYS A 80 28.12 -8.23 -13.96
CA LYS A 80 28.94 -8.01 -15.16
C LYS A 80 30.24 -7.28 -14.82
N MET A 81 30.20 -6.28 -13.92
CA MET A 81 31.42 -5.58 -13.47
C MET A 81 32.36 -6.50 -12.69
N LEU A 82 31.83 -7.39 -11.84
CA LEU A 82 32.64 -8.38 -11.12
C LEU A 82 33.22 -9.45 -12.05
N ALA A 83 32.47 -9.87 -13.06
CA ALA A 83 32.92 -10.84 -14.06
C ALA A 83 34.11 -10.32 -14.90
N LEU A 84 34.24 -9.00 -15.05
CA LEU A 84 35.42 -8.35 -15.66
C LEU A 84 36.66 -8.37 -14.75
N GLY A 85 36.59 -8.99 -13.57
CA GLY A 85 37.71 -9.16 -12.65
C GLY A 85 37.94 -7.96 -11.71
N ILE A 86 37.04 -6.98 -11.69
CA ILE A 86 37.13 -5.81 -10.80
C ILE A 86 36.76 -6.25 -9.37
N THR A 87 37.49 -5.77 -8.37
CA THR A 87 37.21 -6.09 -6.96
C THR A 87 35.92 -5.42 -6.47
N ARG A 88 35.25 -6.00 -5.46
CA ARG A 88 34.00 -5.42 -4.92
C ARG A 88 34.18 -4.01 -4.35
N ALA A 89 35.33 -3.72 -3.74
CA ALA A 89 35.63 -2.39 -3.20
C ALA A 89 35.71 -1.34 -4.31
N GLU A 90 36.23 -1.73 -5.47
CA GLU A 90 36.35 -0.86 -6.62
C GLU A 90 35.02 -0.70 -7.37
N VAL A 91 34.20 -1.75 -7.48
CA VAL A 91 32.81 -1.64 -7.97
C VAL A 91 31.97 -0.71 -7.09
N ALA A 92 32.07 -0.87 -5.76
CA ALA A 92 31.38 -0.03 -4.79
C ALA A 92 31.79 1.45 -4.93
N SER A 93 33.09 1.70 -5.06
CA SER A 93 33.63 3.05 -5.25
C SER A 93 33.17 3.67 -6.57
N ARG A 94 33.08 2.89 -7.65
CA ARG A 94 32.64 3.35 -8.98
C ARG A 94 31.14 3.61 -9.05
N LEU A 95 30.33 2.83 -8.34
CA LEU A 95 28.87 2.96 -8.33
C LEU A 95 28.36 3.88 -7.19
N GLY A 96 29.25 4.32 -6.29
CA GLY A 96 28.88 5.14 -5.14
C GLY A 96 28.00 4.40 -4.11
N VAL A 97 28.04 3.06 -4.10
CA VAL A 97 27.27 2.20 -3.19
C VAL A 97 28.17 1.67 -2.08
N ALA A 98 27.57 1.26 -0.95
CA ALA A 98 28.38 0.64 0.11
C ALA A 98 28.89 -0.73 -0.34
N VAL A 99 30.10 -1.09 0.10
CA VAL A 99 30.73 -2.38 -0.26
C VAL A 99 29.85 -3.58 0.13
N ARG A 100 29.05 -3.45 1.19
CA ARG A 100 28.08 -4.46 1.65
C ARG A 100 26.92 -4.70 0.69
N ASP A 101 26.58 -3.71 -0.13
CA ASP A 101 25.46 -3.78 -1.08
C ASP A 101 25.89 -4.45 -2.41
N VAL A 102 27.21 -4.63 -2.61
CA VAL A 102 27.78 -5.37 -3.75
C VAL A 102 27.74 -6.88 -3.46
N LYS A 103 26.65 -7.51 -3.87
CA LYS A 103 26.37 -8.94 -3.68
C LYS A 103 27.31 -9.80 -4.53
N LYS A 104 27.96 -10.80 -3.92
CA LYS A 104 28.89 -11.73 -4.61
C LYS A 104 28.15 -12.47 -5.73
N ALA A 105 28.76 -12.59 -6.91
CA ALA A 105 28.27 -13.50 -7.95
C ALA A 105 28.05 -14.89 -7.36
N PRO A 106 26.92 -15.57 -7.66
CA PRO A 106 26.86 -17.00 -7.44
C PRO A 106 28.01 -17.61 -8.24
N ALA A 107 28.90 -18.33 -7.56
CA ALA A 107 29.96 -19.04 -8.24
C ALA A 107 29.32 -20.11 -9.13
N GLU A 108 29.25 -19.86 -10.44
CA GLU A 108 29.10 -20.97 -11.39
C GLU A 108 30.35 -21.84 -11.21
N ASN A 109 30.12 -23.05 -10.68
CA ASN A 109 31.11 -24.12 -10.59
C ASN A 109 31.55 -24.52 -12.00
N GLY A 110 32.49 -23.75 -12.57
CA GLY A 110 33.39 -24.21 -13.62
C GLY A 110 34.50 -25.01 -12.96
N GLY A 111 34.41 -26.33 -13.04
CA GLY A 111 35.42 -27.25 -12.53
C GLY A 111 36.83 -26.90 -12.99
N GLY A 112 37.76 -26.91 -12.05
CA GLY A 112 39.19 -26.70 -12.28
C GLY A 112 39.96 -27.24 -11.09
N THR A 113 40.39 -28.49 -11.24
CA THR A 113 41.14 -29.35 -10.33
C THR A 113 42.35 -28.72 -9.63
N PHE A 114 42.56 -29.18 -8.40
CA PHE A 114 43.77 -29.03 -7.55
C PHE A 114 45.08 -29.41 -8.27
N PRO A 115 46.22 -28.99 -7.70
CA PRO A 115 47.09 -29.98 -7.05
C PRO A 115 47.45 -29.54 -5.61
N THR A 116 47.26 -30.42 -4.63
CA THR A 116 48.31 -31.27 -4.04
C THR A 116 49.36 -30.48 -3.28
N GLU A 117 49.15 -30.36 -1.96
CA GLU A 117 50.26 -30.39 -1.01
C GLU A 117 49.91 -31.41 0.07
N ALA A 118 50.52 -32.58 -0.04
CA ALA A 118 50.59 -33.57 1.03
C ALA A 118 51.87 -33.29 1.81
N THR A 119 51.79 -33.12 3.12
CA THR A 119 52.66 -33.77 4.12
C THR A 119 51.98 -33.67 5.50
N GLN A 120 51.69 -34.85 6.06
CA GLN A 120 51.07 -35.15 7.36
C GLN A 120 52.09 -34.96 8.52
N PRO A 121 51.95 -35.59 9.70
CA PRO A 121 50.87 -35.65 10.70
C PRO A 121 51.39 -35.20 12.09
N THR A 122 50.50 -34.95 13.05
CA THR A 122 50.80 -35.28 14.46
C THR A 122 49.53 -35.75 15.15
N GLU A 123 49.38 -37.06 15.24
CA GLU A 123 48.57 -37.71 16.26
C GLU A 123 49.29 -37.60 17.61
N GLY A 124 48.50 -37.35 18.65
CA GLY A 124 48.91 -37.34 20.05
C GLY A 124 47.67 -37.54 20.90
N GLU A 125 47.28 -38.81 21.05
CA GLU A 125 46.24 -39.31 21.95
C GLU A 125 46.53 -39.01 23.44
N GLY A 126 45.48 -39.05 24.25
CA GLY A 126 45.53 -39.21 25.71
C GLY A 126 44.62 -38.20 26.43
N GLU A 127 43.37 -38.57 26.74
CA GLU A 127 42.95 -39.00 28.09
C GLU A 127 42.72 -37.76 29.00
N SER A 128 41.54 -37.48 29.55
CA SER A 128 40.82 -38.33 30.48
C SER A 128 39.34 -37.95 30.54
N ALA A 129 38.54 -38.97 30.84
CA ALA A 129 37.18 -38.84 31.34
C ALA A 129 37.12 -38.11 32.69
N GLU A 130 35.89 -37.75 33.06
CA GLU A 130 35.33 -37.82 34.43
C GLU A 130 34.98 -36.49 35.16
N ALA A 131 33.67 -36.41 35.46
CA ALA A 131 32.99 -35.89 36.64
C ALA A 131 32.81 -34.37 36.94
N ALA A 132 31.52 -34.02 37.00
CA ALA A 132 30.80 -33.44 38.14
C ALA A 132 31.05 -31.98 38.57
N ALA A 133 29.99 -31.17 38.46
CA ALA A 133 29.28 -30.59 39.61
C ALA A 133 27.89 -30.08 39.18
#